data_AF-A0A5R9F5Z7-F1
#
_entry.id   AF-A0A5R9F5Z7-F1
#
_cell.length_a   1.000
_cell.length_b   1.000
_cell.length_c   1.000
_cell.angle_alpha   90.00
_cell.angle_beta   90.00
_cell.angle_gamma   90.00
#
_symmetry.space_group_name_H-M   'P 1'
#
loop_
_entity.id
_entity.type
_entity.pdbx_description
1 polymer ?
#
loop_
_entity_poly.entity_id
_entity_poly.type
_entity_poly.pdbx_seq_one_letter_code
_entity_poly.pdbx_strand_id
1 'polypeptide(L)'
;MLYLLPGPFRITLTGLADSLHYAPLTVFTYILIAPVVVVFSWSYDTSTKIIYPMIILMLVSVPVLSIYIMNELNAITKKEFIASSRIMGGGFFHIYRKHVVPFINPKLWLLFVQQVGQVLIIFAHLGLLKVFIGGTDIRVIEYDQKTGEPIKAAFSMSNEWAGLIAQNFQYATSYPWMVLAPVSAFALTILSINCIVYELKNPIILKKQRKKRQAEKVRESHSVTPESFQFKG
;
A
#
# COMPACT_ATOMS: atom_id res chain seq x y z
N MET A 1 -19.41 -0.55 13.15
CA MET A 1 -18.47 -0.88 14.24
C MET A 1 -17.30 0.11 14.25
N LEU A 2 -17.59 1.41 14.33
CA LEU A 2 -16.56 2.44 14.52
C LEU A 2 -17.15 3.66 15.25
N TYR A 3 -18.22 3.48 16.01
CA TYR A 3 -18.50 4.37 17.14
C TYR A 3 -17.97 3.75 18.45
N LEU A 4 -17.19 2.66 18.33
CA LEU A 4 -16.72 1.79 19.43
C LEU A 4 -15.21 1.50 19.38
N LEU A 5 -14.43 2.21 18.54
CA LEU A 5 -13.01 2.29 18.87
C LEU A 5 -12.94 3.01 20.22
N PRO A 6 -12.32 2.42 21.25
CA PRO A 6 -12.17 3.10 22.53
C PRO A 6 -11.56 4.47 22.22
N GLY A 7 -12.15 5.54 22.76
CA GLY A 7 -11.65 6.92 22.61
C GLY A 7 -10.13 7.04 22.54
N PRO A 8 -9.34 6.36 23.40
CA PRO A 8 -7.89 6.39 23.31
C PRO A 8 -7.32 5.88 21.97
N PHE A 9 -7.83 4.79 21.38
CA PHE A 9 -7.29 4.25 20.14
C PHE A 9 -7.51 5.18 18.94
N ARG A 10 -8.63 5.92 18.94
CA ARG A 10 -8.86 6.95 17.92
C ARG A 10 -7.87 8.08 18.04
N ILE A 11 -7.68 8.58 19.26
CA ILE A 11 -6.77 9.69 19.56
C ILE A 11 -5.32 9.30 19.24
N THR A 12 -4.89 8.08 19.59
CA THR A 12 -3.54 7.59 19.25
C THR A 12 -3.36 7.44 17.75
N LEU A 13 -4.37 6.93 17.03
CA LEU A 13 -4.29 6.73 15.58
C LEU A 13 -4.28 8.08 14.84
N THR A 14 -5.14 9.03 15.23
CA THR A 14 -5.17 10.38 14.64
C THR A 14 -3.89 11.15 14.96
N GLY A 15 -3.39 11.10 16.20
CA GLY A 15 -2.13 11.75 16.57
C GLY A 15 -0.91 11.19 15.82
N LEU A 16 -0.86 9.87 15.62
CA LEU A 16 0.14 9.22 14.77
C LEU A 16 0.03 9.68 13.31
N ALA A 17 -1.18 9.79 12.79
CA ALA A 17 -1.38 10.17 11.41
C ALA A 17 -1.13 11.64 11.14
N ASP A 18 -1.48 12.54 12.05
CA ASP A 18 -1.13 13.97 11.94
C ASP A 18 0.39 14.14 11.95
N SER A 19 1.11 13.34 12.76
CA SER A 19 2.57 13.30 12.75
C SER A 19 3.15 12.72 11.44
N LEU A 20 2.53 11.66 10.91
CA LEU A 20 2.88 11.07 9.60
C LEU A 20 2.47 11.94 8.40
N HIS A 21 1.61 12.93 8.61
CA HIS A 21 1.23 13.91 7.59
C HIS A 21 2.22 15.07 7.55
N TYR A 22 2.87 15.38 8.68
CA TYR A 22 3.81 16.49 8.81
C TYR A 22 5.20 16.17 8.26
N ALA A 23 5.65 14.91 8.37
CA ALA A 23 6.84 14.41 7.70
C ALA A 23 6.44 13.57 6.49
N PRO A 24 7.09 13.69 5.32
CA PRO A 24 6.89 12.74 4.23
C PRO A 24 7.03 11.31 4.78
N LEU A 25 6.08 10.41 4.48
CA LEU A 25 6.09 9.01 4.92
C LEU A 25 7.45 8.32 4.71
N THR A 26 8.19 8.77 3.69
CA THR A 26 9.56 8.36 3.37
C THR A 26 10.58 8.67 4.47
N VAL A 27 10.48 9.83 5.13
CA VAL A 27 11.37 10.23 6.23
C VAL A 27 11.16 9.33 7.45
N PHE A 28 9.91 9.08 7.83
CA PHE A 28 9.60 8.19 8.94
C PHE A 28 10.06 6.76 8.65
N THR A 29 9.82 6.29 7.42
CA THR A 29 10.29 4.99 6.94
C THR A 29 11.81 4.90 6.99
N TYR A 30 12.53 5.93 6.56
CA TYR A 30 14.00 5.97 6.61
C TYR A 30 14.51 5.90 8.05
N ILE A 31 13.97 6.71 8.97
CA ILE A 31 14.40 6.73 10.38
C ILE A 31 14.25 5.36 11.03
N LEU A 32 13.18 4.63 10.71
CA LEU A 32 12.93 3.28 11.24
C LEU A 32 13.81 2.19 10.61
N ILE A 33 14.03 2.25 9.30
CA ILE A 33 14.71 1.18 8.56
C ILE A 33 16.22 1.34 8.56
N ALA A 34 16.74 2.57 8.53
CA ALA A 34 18.18 2.85 8.49
C ALA A 34 18.98 2.13 9.59
N PRO A 35 18.62 2.20 10.90
CA PRO A 35 19.38 1.50 11.93
C PRO A 35 19.30 -0.03 11.78
N VAL A 36 18.14 -0.54 11.36
CA VAL A 36 17.92 -1.97 11.16
C VAL A 36 18.79 -2.50 10.03
N VAL A 37 18.86 -1.79 8.90
CA VAL A 37 19.69 -2.19 7.74
C VAL A 37 21.18 -2.16 8.07
N VAL A 38 21.64 -1.16 8.83
CA VAL A 38 23.04 -1.06 9.25
C VAL A 38 23.42 -2.19 10.21
N VAL A 39 22.63 -2.43 11.26
CA VAL A 39 22.88 -3.50 12.24
C VAL A 39 22.80 -4.87 11.57
N PHE A 40 21.82 -5.08 10.68
CA PHE A 40 21.61 -6.37 10.04
C PHE A 40 22.57 -6.65 8.90
N SER A 41 23.26 -5.64 8.36
CA SER A 41 24.24 -5.84 7.29
C SER A 41 25.36 -6.81 7.72
N TRP A 42 25.84 -6.70 8.96
CA TRP A 42 27.01 -7.43 9.46
C TRP A 42 26.72 -8.82 10.05
N SER A 43 25.49 -9.05 10.56
CA SER A 43 25.25 -10.17 11.48
C SER A 43 24.21 -11.20 11.00
N TYR A 44 23.47 -10.93 9.93
CA TYR A 44 22.26 -11.69 9.58
C TYR A 44 22.26 -12.20 8.13
N ASP A 45 21.45 -13.24 7.86
CA ASP A 45 21.28 -13.82 6.54
C ASP A 45 20.44 -12.93 5.60
N THR A 46 20.60 -13.09 4.28
CA THR A 46 19.90 -12.31 3.23
C THR A 46 18.38 -12.36 3.41
N SER A 47 17.84 -13.52 3.78
CA SER A 47 16.39 -13.69 4.03
C SER A 47 15.88 -12.76 5.14
N THR A 48 16.57 -12.74 6.27
CA THR A 48 16.24 -11.87 7.41
C THR A 48 16.40 -10.38 7.07
N LYS A 49 17.40 -10.01 6.25
CA LYS A 49 17.58 -8.63 5.78
C LYS A 49 16.41 -8.12 4.92
N ILE A 50 15.61 -9.00 4.33
CA ILE A 50 14.43 -8.63 3.54
C ILE A 50 13.16 -8.61 4.41
N ILE A 51 12.97 -9.64 5.23
CA ILE A 51 11.73 -9.84 6.00
C ILE A 51 11.50 -8.72 7.02
N TYR A 52 12.54 -8.33 7.78
CA TYR A 52 12.37 -7.32 8.83
C TYR A 52 12.02 -5.93 8.28
N PRO A 53 12.70 -5.39 7.24
CA PRO A 53 12.25 -4.15 6.60
C PRO A 53 10.83 -4.24 6.05
N MET A 54 10.42 -5.38 5.48
CA MET A 54 9.03 -5.57 5.02
C MET A 54 8.01 -5.48 6.17
N ILE A 55 8.29 -6.10 7.31
CA ILE A 55 7.42 -6.01 8.49
C ILE A 55 7.32 -4.57 8.99
N ILE A 56 8.45 -3.84 9.03
CA ILE A 56 8.47 -2.43 9.46
C ILE A 56 7.64 -1.57 8.51
N LEU A 57 7.81 -1.73 7.19
CA LEU A 57 7.01 -1.03 6.18
C LEU A 57 5.52 -1.31 6.31
N MET A 58 5.16 -2.57 6.60
CA MET A 58 3.78 -2.97 6.85
C MET A 58 3.23 -2.26 8.09
N LEU A 59 3.99 -2.26 9.19
CA LEU A 59 3.59 -1.65 10.46
C LEU A 59 3.41 -0.13 10.32
N VAL A 60 4.26 0.54 9.54
CA VAL A 60 4.16 1.97 9.23
C VAL A 60 2.95 2.28 8.33
N SER A 61 2.62 1.40 7.39
CA SER A 61 1.54 1.62 6.42
C SER A 61 0.14 1.34 6.97
N VAL A 62 0.01 0.39 7.90
CA VAL A 62 -1.27 0.02 8.54
C VAL A 62 -2.03 1.20 9.18
N PRO A 63 -1.42 2.08 9.99
CA PRO A 63 -2.16 3.19 10.61
C PRO A 63 -2.72 4.17 9.58
N VAL A 64 -1.95 4.46 8.53
CA VAL A 64 -2.37 5.35 7.42
C VAL A 64 -3.58 4.75 6.70
N LEU A 65 -3.51 3.46 6.36
CA LEU A 65 -4.60 2.75 5.69
C LEU A 65 -5.85 2.66 6.59
N SER A 66 -5.67 2.44 7.88
CA SER A 66 -6.76 2.33 8.86
C SER A 66 -7.60 3.61 8.92
N ILE A 67 -6.96 4.79 8.91
CA ILE A 67 -7.66 6.07 8.90
C ILE A 67 -8.42 6.29 7.61
N TYR A 68 -7.82 5.93 6.48
CA TYR A 68 -8.49 6.04 5.19
C TYR A 68 -9.77 5.18 5.17
N ILE A 69 -9.67 3.92 5.60
CA ILE A 69 -10.81 3.02 5.70
C ILE A 69 -11.85 3.56 6.69
N MET A 70 -11.41 4.14 7.80
CA MET A 70 -12.30 4.77 8.80
C MET A 70 -13.08 5.95 8.21
N ASN A 71 -12.43 6.82 7.44
CA ASN A 71 -13.09 7.96 6.79
C ASN A 71 -14.14 7.48 5.78
N GLU A 72 -13.83 6.44 5.02
CA GLU A 72 -14.76 5.82 4.06
C GLU A 72 -15.95 5.14 4.78
N LEU A 73 -15.69 4.41 5.87
CA LEU A 73 -16.71 3.82 6.72
C LEU A 73 -17.67 4.86 7.28
N ASN A 74 -17.13 5.99 7.77
CA ASN A 74 -17.93 7.09 8.29
C ASN A 74 -18.80 7.72 7.20
N ALA A 75 -18.28 7.89 5.99
CA ALA A 75 -19.05 8.39 4.85
C ALA A 75 -20.19 7.44 4.44
N ILE A 76 -19.99 6.12 4.50
CA ILE A 76 -21.03 5.13 4.20
C ILE A 76 -22.08 5.10 5.30
N THR A 77 -21.66 5.15 6.57
CA THR A 77 -22.56 5.06 7.74
C THR A 77 -23.57 6.21 7.80
N LYS A 78 -23.21 7.39 7.26
CA LYS A 78 -24.09 8.57 7.19
C LYS A 78 -25.21 8.50 6.14
N LYS A 79 -25.27 7.43 5.33
CA LYS A 79 -26.27 7.32 4.26
C LYS A 79 -27.64 6.89 4.80
N GLU A 80 -28.70 7.46 4.22
CA GLU A 80 -30.09 7.27 4.65
C GLU A 80 -30.53 5.81 4.74
N PHE A 81 -30.01 4.93 3.86
CA PHE A 81 -30.34 3.50 3.87
C PHE A 81 -29.95 2.79 5.18
N ILE A 82 -28.91 3.26 5.89
CA ILE A 82 -28.50 2.69 7.18
C ILE A 82 -29.44 3.17 8.29
N ALA A 83 -29.91 4.41 8.22
CA ALA A 83 -30.90 4.94 9.14
C ALA A 83 -32.23 4.17 9.00
N SER A 84 -32.71 3.96 7.78
CA SER A 84 -33.93 3.16 7.52
C SER A 84 -33.80 1.71 8.00
N SER A 85 -32.66 1.06 7.73
CA SER A 85 -32.41 -0.33 8.18
C SER A 85 -32.36 -0.46 9.71
N ARG A 86 -31.87 0.56 10.43
CA ARG A 86 -31.89 0.60 11.89
C ARG A 86 -33.31 0.79 12.44
N ILE A 87 -34.11 1.66 11.83
CA ILE A 87 -35.52 1.88 12.23
C ILE A 87 -36.35 0.60 12.04
N MET A 88 -36.04 -0.19 11.00
CA MET A 88 -36.67 -1.50 10.75
C MET A 88 -36.21 -2.62 11.69
N GLY A 89 -35.53 -2.32 12.81
CA GLY A 89 -35.11 -3.32 13.80
C GLY A 89 -33.87 -4.13 13.40
N GLY A 90 -33.12 -3.71 12.38
CA GLY A 90 -31.89 -4.38 11.96
C GLY A 90 -30.81 -4.37 13.04
N GLY A 91 -30.34 -5.55 13.46
CA GLY A 91 -29.23 -5.69 14.38
C GLY A 91 -27.89 -5.22 13.80
N PHE A 92 -26.98 -4.73 14.64
CA PHE A 92 -25.70 -4.12 14.21
C PHE A 92 -24.82 -5.02 13.32
N PHE A 93 -24.68 -6.29 13.67
CA PHE A 93 -23.86 -7.25 12.90
C PHE A 93 -24.50 -7.57 11.55
N HIS A 94 -25.83 -7.67 11.53
CA HIS A 94 -26.61 -7.86 10.30
C HIS A 94 -26.43 -6.67 9.34
N ILE A 95 -26.60 -5.44 9.85
CA ILE A 95 -26.41 -4.21 9.07
C ILE A 95 -24.98 -4.13 8.52
N TYR A 96 -23.97 -4.42 9.34
CA TYR A 96 -22.58 -4.37 8.90
C TYR A 96 -22.29 -5.34 7.75
N ARG A 97 -22.58 -6.64 7.95
CA ARG A 97 -22.27 -7.66 6.95
C ARG A 97 -23.11 -7.52 5.67
N LYS A 98 -24.37 -7.12 5.80
CA LYS A 98 -25.30 -7.05 4.67
C LYS A 98 -25.26 -5.72 3.93
N HIS A 99 -25.05 -4.61 4.63
CA HIS A 99 -25.17 -3.26 4.06
C HIS A 99 -23.87 -2.45 4.04
N VAL A 100 -22.85 -2.80 4.83
CA VAL A 100 -21.58 -2.04 4.87
C VAL A 100 -20.46 -2.75 4.11
N VAL A 101 -20.20 -4.02 4.42
CA VAL A 101 -19.12 -4.83 3.79
C VAL A 101 -19.20 -4.86 2.25
N PRO A 102 -20.38 -5.07 1.62
CA PRO A 102 -20.47 -5.11 0.16
C PRO A 102 -20.09 -3.80 -0.54
N PHE A 103 -20.22 -2.66 0.15
CA PHE A 103 -19.85 -1.35 -0.39
C PHE A 103 -18.35 -1.05 -0.21
N ILE A 104 -17.73 -1.64 0.80
CA ILE A 104 -16.32 -1.41 1.13
C ILE A 104 -15.39 -2.38 0.41
N ASN A 105 -15.80 -3.63 0.21
CA ASN A 105 -14.98 -4.64 -0.47
C ASN A 105 -14.37 -4.17 -1.82
N PRO A 106 -15.14 -3.58 -2.76
CA PRO A 106 -14.53 -3.07 -4.00
C PRO A 106 -13.58 -1.89 -3.77
N LYS A 107 -13.82 -1.09 -2.73
CA LYS A 107 -12.92 0.01 -2.34
C LYS A 107 -11.64 -0.50 -1.68
N LEU A 108 -11.69 -1.59 -0.93
CA LEU A 108 -10.49 -2.22 -0.36
C LEU A 108 -9.55 -2.72 -1.45
N TRP A 109 -10.09 -3.33 -2.51
CA TRP A 109 -9.30 -3.73 -3.67
C TRP A 109 -8.66 -2.52 -4.38
N LEU A 110 -9.41 -1.44 -4.58
CA LEU A 110 -8.86 -0.19 -5.10
C LEU A 110 -7.72 0.34 -4.23
N LEU A 111 -7.92 0.35 -2.92
CA LEU A 111 -6.92 0.82 -1.96
C LEU A 111 -5.67 -0.06 -1.95
N PHE A 112 -5.83 -1.37 -2.09
CA PHE A 112 -4.71 -2.29 -2.20
C PHE A 112 -3.84 -1.97 -3.41
N VAL A 113 -4.44 -1.78 -4.59
CA VAL A 113 -3.68 -1.42 -5.81
C VAL A 113 -2.98 -0.07 -5.63
N GLN A 114 -3.65 0.91 -5.02
CA GLN A 114 -3.07 2.20 -4.71
C GLN A 114 -1.89 2.09 -3.72
N GLN A 115 -1.99 1.22 -2.72
CA GLN A 115 -0.93 0.96 -1.74
C GLN A 115 0.33 0.40 -2.41
N VAL A 116 0.19 -0.48 -3.41
CA VAL A 116 1.34 -1.00 -4.16
C VAL A 116 2.10 0.14 -4.84
N GLY A 117 1.39 1.08 -5.48
CA GLY A 117 2.02 2.26 -6.10
C GLY A 117 2.74 3.14 -5.09
N GLN A 118 2.13 3.39 -3.93
CA GLN A 118 2.74 4.17 -2.85
C GLN A 118 4.00 3.51 -2.31
N VAL A 119 3.99 2.20 -2.09
CA VAL A 119 5.19 1.45 -1.63
C VAL A 119 6.30 1.52 -2.67
N LEU A 120 5.97 1.42 -3.97
CA LEU A 120 6.95 1.53 -5.05
C LEU A 120 7.64 2.91 -5.08
N ILE A 121 6.87 3.98 -4.85
CA ILE A 121 7.40 5.34 -4.68
C ILE A 121 8.32 5.41 -3.46
N ILE A 122 7.92 4.83 -2.33
CA ILE A 122 8.75 4.80 -1.11
C ILE A 122 10.08 4.09 -1.39
N PHE A 123 10.08 2.98 -2.11
CA PHE A 123 11.31 2.26 -2.48
C PHE A 123 12.25 3.11 -3.34
N ALA A 124 11.71 3.85 -4.31
CA ALA A 124 12.52 4.78 -5.10
C ALA A 124 13.20 5.84 -4.21
N HIS A 125 12.47 6.41 -3.24
CA HIS A 125 13.03 7.38 -2.30
C HIS A 125 14.07 6.75 -1.36
N LEU A 126 13.83 5.53 -0.88
CA LEU A 126 14.78 4.81 -0.03
C LEU A 126 16.09 4.51 -0.76
N GLY A 127 16.03 4.14 -2.03
CA GLY A 127 17.22 3.95 -2.87
C GLY A 127 18.06 5.22 -2.95
N LEU A 128 17.44 6.39 -3.16
CA LEU A 128 18.15 7.68 -3.16
C LEU A 128 18.82 7.97 -1.81
N LEU A 129 18.21 7.54 -0.71
CA LEU A 129 18.75 7.64 0.65
C LEU A 129 19.77 6.54 1.00
N LYS A 130 20.19 5.73 0.00
CA LYS A 130 21.16 4.63 0.14
C LYS A 130 20.71 3.52 1.11
N VAL A 131 19.39 3.37 1.29
CA VAL A 131 18.79 2.28 2.07
C VAL A 131 18.23 1.25 1.09
N PHE A 132 18.79 0.04 1.11
CA PHE A 132 18.46 -0.99 0.15
C PHE A 132 17.75 -2.19 0.78
N ILE A 133 16.75 -2.71 0.07
CA ILE A 133 16.02 -3.91 0.43
C ILE A 133 16.90 -5.13 0.14
N GLY A 134 17.23 -5.91 1.17
CA GLY A 134 18.17 -7.03 1.07
C GLY A 134 19.57 -6.73 1.62
N GLY A 135 19.78 -5.53 2.15
CA GLY A 135 20.98 -5.16 2.88
C GLY A 135 21.88 -4.20 2.11
N THR A 136 22.53 -3.32 2.88
CA THR A 136 23.50 -2.36 2.37
C THR A 136 24.90 -2.81 2.76
N ASP A 137 25.72 -3.13 1.77
CA ASP A 137 27.16 -3.38 1.97
C ASP A 137 27.93 -2.09 1.76
N ILE A 138 28.70 -1.67 2.77
CA ILE A 138 29.49 -0.44 2.71
C ILE A 138 30.91 -0.84 2.33
N ARG A 139 31.27 -0.61 1.07
CA ARG A 139 32.60 -0.91 0.55
C ARG A 139 33.41 0.36 0.37
N VAL A 140 34.71 0.28 0.65
CA VAL A 140 35.66 1.33 0.30
C VAL A 140 35.92 1.24 -1.21
N ILE A 141 35.55 2.27 -1.94
CA ILE A 141 35.70 2.32 -3.40
C ILE A 141 36.99 3.00 -3.83
N GLU A 142 37.44 3.98 -3.06
CA GLU A 142 38.62 4.77 -3.37
C GLU A 142 39.19 5.35 -2.07
N TYR A 143 40.48 5.63 -2.04
CA TYR A 143 41.09 6.42 -0.97
C TYR A 143 41.34 7.81 -1.51
N ASP A 144 40.84 8.84 -0.82
CA ASP A 144 41.08 10.22 -1.22
C ASP A 144 42.59 10.48 -1.22
N GLN A 145 43.13 10.82 -2.40
CA GLN A 145 44.56 11.02 -2.61
C GLN A 145 45.13 12.20 -1.81
N LYS A 146 44.28 13.10 -1.30
CA LYS A 146 44.70 14.28 -0.53
C LYS A 146 44.63 14.10 0.99
N THR A 147 43.69 13.31 1.49
CA THR A 147 43.44 13.12 2.93
C THR A 147 43.76 11.72 3.42
N GLY A 148 43.91 10.74 2.52
CA GLY A 148 44.11 9.33 2.85
C GLY A 148 42.87 8.64 3.43
N GLU A 149 41.72 9.33 3.49
CA GLU A 149 40.50 8.78 4.05
C GLU A 149 39.81 7.84 3.04
N PRO A 150 39.26 6.70 3.52
CA PRO A 150 38.52 5.77 2.66
C PRO A 150 37.17 6.38 2.26
N ILE A 151 36.97 6.58 0.96
CA ILE A 151 35.68 6.92 0.36
C ILE A 151 34.82 5.67 0.36
N LYS A 152 33.78 5.67 1.18
CA LYS A 152 32.84 4.56 1.34
C LYS A 152 31.62 4.75 0.44
N ALA A 153 31.26 3.73 -0.33
CA ALA A 153 30.03 3.68 -1.08
C ALA A 153 29.13 2.53 -0.60
N ALA A 154 27.82 2.79 -0.62
CA ALA A 154 26.80 1.84 -0.25
C ALA A 154 26.39 1.04 -1.51
N PHE A 155 26.54 -0.27 -1.46
CA PHE A 155 26.12 -1.21 -2.49
C PHE A 155 24.91 -2.02 -2.00
N SER A 156 23.96 -2.24 -2.90
CA SER A 156 22.81 -3.13 -2.67
C SER A 156 23.24 -4.55 -2.98
N MET A 157 23.09 -5.46 -2.02
CA MET A 157 23.39 -6.88 -2.21
C MET A 157 22.41 -7.58 -3.16
N SER A 158 21.17 -7.10 -3.22
CA SER A 158 20.07 -7.72 -3.98
C SER A 158 19.96 -7.24 -5.43
N ASN A 159 20.76 -6.23 -5.82
CA ASN A 159 20.64 -5.54 -7.11
C ASN A 159 19.20 -5.09 -7.44
N GLU A 160 18.45 -4.66 -6.42
CA GLU A 160 17.13 -4.08 -6.64
C GLU A 160 17.22 -2.80 -7.48
N TRP A 161 16.12 -2.43 -8.15
CA TRP A 161 16.09 -1.29 -9.07
C TRP A 161 16.50 0.02 -8.39
N ALA A 162 16.12 0.22 -7.13
CA ALA A 162 16.47 1.40 -6.35
C ALA A 162 17.98 1.45 -6.04
N GLY A 163 18.58 0.27 -5.81
CA GLY A 163 20.01 0.08 -5.66
C GLY A 163 20.81 0.34 -6.94
N LEU A 164 20.27 -0.09 -8.09
CA LEU A 164 20.89 0.18 -9.39
C LEU A 164 20.95 1.67 -9.70
N ILE A 165 19.92 2.43 -9.33
CA ILE A 165 19.92 3.90 -9.48
C ILE A 165 21.01 4.52 -8.59
N ALA A 166 21.02 4.17 -7.30
CA ALA A 166 21.93 4.76 -6.33
C ALA A 166 23.42 4.46 -6.60
N GLN A 167 23.74 3.24 -7.02
CA GLN A 167 25.12 2.83 -7.31
C GLN A 167 25.67 3.47 -8.59
N ASN A 168 24.83 3.58 -9.61
CA ASN A 168 25.23 4.10 -10.92
C ASN A 168 25.09 5.62 -11.04
N PHE A 169 24.56 6.29 -10.00
CA PHE A 169 24.34 7.74 -10.03
C PHE A 169 25.63 8.53 -10.26
N GLN A 170 26.75 8.07 -9.69
CA GLN A 170 28.08 8.66 -9.91
C GLN A 170 28.54 8.60 -11.37
N TYR A 171 28.09 7.58 -12.11
CA TYR A 171 28.41 7.40 -13.52
C TYR A 171 27.37 8.03 -14.45
N ALA A 172 26.36 8.74 -13.92
CA ALA A 172 25.26 9.26 -14.72
C ALA A 172 25.71 10.23 -15.83
N THR A 173 26.80 10.97 -15.61
CA THR A 173 27.37 11.89 -16.62
C THR A 173 28.06 11.14 -17.76
N SER A 174 28.72 10.01 -17.47
CA SER A 174 29.46 9.23 -18.47
C SER A 174 28.58 8.18 -19.15
N TYR A 175 27.73 7.51 -18.38
CA TYR A 175 26.92 6.37 -18.78
C TYR A 175 25.46 6.55 -18.30
N PRO A 176 24.71 7.53 -18.83
CA PRO A 176 23.39 7.90 -18.35
C PRO A 176 22.35 6.76 -18.46
N TRP A 177 22.52 5.85 -19.41
CA TRP A 177 21.60 4.71 -19.61
C TRP A 177 21.52 3.77 -18.40
N MET A 178 22.61 3.65 -17.62
CA MET A 178 22.65 2.78 -16.43
C MET A 178 21.68 3.25 -15.34
N VAL A 179 21.39 4.55 -15.29
CA VAL A 179 20.41 5.15 -14.37
C VAL A 179 19.05 5.28 -15.06
N LEU A 180 19.01 5.71 -16.32
CA LEU A 180 17.75 5.91 -17.05
C LEU A 180 16.93 4.63 -17.20
N ALA A 181 17.57 3.48 -17.43
CA ALA A 181 16.87 2.21 -17.57
C ALA A 181 16.03 1.86 -16.32
N PRO A 182 16.59 1.72 -15.10
CA PRO A 182 15.79 1.43 -13.90
C PRO A 182 14.84 2.57 -13.53
N VAL A 183 15.18 3.84 -13.77
CA VAL A 183 14.25 4.97 -13.54
C VAL A 183 13.02 4.87 -14.43
N SER A 184 13.20 4.57 -15.72
CA SER A 184 12.08 4.41 -16.65
C SER A 184 11.20 3.20 -16.30
N ALA A 185 11.79 2.10 -15.81
CA ALA A 185 11.05 0.95 -15.32
C ALA A 185 10.18 1.29 -14.11
N PHE A 186 10.72 2.03 -13.13
CA PHE A 186 9.92 2.57 -12.01
C PHE A 186 8.81 3.50 -12.50
N ALA A 187 9.12 4.43 -13.41
CA ALA A 187 8.13 5.37 -13.93
C ALA A 187 6.97 4.65 -14.63
N LEU A 188 7.26 3.68 -15.51
CA LEU A 188 6.26 2.92 -16.25
C LEU A 188 5.41 2.03 -15.34
N THR A 189 6.01 1.40 -14.33
CA THR A 189 5.27 0.57 -13.36
C THR A 189 4.34 1.42 -12.49
N ILE A 190 4.82 2.54 -11.96
CA ILE A 190 3.99 3.49 -11.20
C ILE A 190 2.86 4.04 -12.08
N LEU A 191 3.16 4.42 -13.32
CA LEU A 191 2.17 4.91 -14.27
C LEU A 191 1.10 3.85 -14.56
N SER A 192 1.51 2.61 -14.79
CA SER A 192 0.57 1.49 -15.03
C SER A 192 -0.35 1.26 -13.84
N ILE A 193 0.19 1.27 -12.61
CA ILE A 193 -0.60 1.16 -11.38
C ILE A 193 -1.58 2.32 -11.27
N ASN A 194 -1.13 3.55 -11.50
CA ASN A 194 -1.99 4.74 -11.45
C ASN A 194 -3.09 4.72 -12.52
N CYS A 195 -2.81 4.22 -13.73
CA CYS A 195 -3.82 4.00 -14.76
C CYS A 195 -4.88 2.98 -14.31
N ILE A 196 -4.47 1.86 -13.70
CA ILE A 196 -5.39 0.86 -13.15
C ILE A 196 -6.28 1.49 -12.06
N VAL A 197 -5.69 2.26 -11.15
CA VAL A 197 -6.43 2.99 -10.11
C VAL A 197 -7.42 3.99 -10.71
N TYR A 198 -7.00 4.74 -11.74
CA TYR A 198 -7.84 5.70 -12.44
C TYR A 198 -9.07 5.02 -13.08
N GLU A 199 -8.85 3.91 -13.78
CA GLU A 199 -9.93 3.14 -14.41
C GLU A 199 -10.86 2.51 -13.38
N LEU A 200 -10.33 1.94 -12.29
CA LEU A 200 -11.14 1.36 -11.21
C LEU A 200 -11.99 2.41 -10.48
N LYS A 201 -11.53 3.68 -10.43
CA LYS A 201 -12.27 4.79 -9.82
C LYS A 201 -13.35 5.36 -10.75
N ASN A 202 -13.31 5.05 -12.05
CA ASN A 202 -14.20 5.65 -13.04
C ASN A 202 -15.68 5.29 -12.77
N PRO A 203 -16.55 6.28 -12.46
CA PRO A 203 -17.95 6.04 -12.11
C PRO A 203 -18.77 5.40 -13.24
N ILE A 204 -18.33 5.55 -14.50
CA ILE A 204 -18.97 4.96 -15.68
C ILE A 204 -18.80 3.43 -15.66
N ILE A 205 -17.59 2.95 -15.34
CA ILE A 205 -17.29 1.52 -15.22
C ILE A 205 -18.04 0.91 -14.03
N LEU A 206 -18.09 1.63 -12.90
CA LEU A 206 -18.85 1.21 -11.71
C LEU A 206 -20.35 1.08 -11.99
N LYS A 207 -20.94 1.99 -12.78
CA LYS A 207 -22.33 1.90 -13.24
C LYS A 207 -22.54 0.71 -14.19
N LYS A 208 -21.63 0.47 -15.13
CA LYS A 208 -21.69 -0.65 -16.08
C LYS A 208 -21.61 -2.01 -15.37
N GLN A 209 -20.70 -2.16 -14.41
CA GLN A 209 -20.57 -3.38 -13.59
C GLN A 209 -21.80 -3.62 -12.70
N ARG A 210 -22.38 -2.57 -12.09
CA ARG A 210 -23.63 -2.69 -11.33
C ARG A 210 -24.79 -3.16 -12.20
N LYS A 211 -24.92 -2.61 -13.41
CA LYS A 211 -25.96 -3.00 -14.37
C LYS A 211 -25.79 -4.47 -14.83
N LYS A 212 -24.55 -4.92 -15.04
CA LYS A 212 -24.24 -6.32 -15.39
C LYS A 212 -24.57 -7.30 -14.25
N ARG A 213 -24.20 -6.98 -13.00
CA ARG A 213 -24.55 -7.79 -11.81
C ARG A 213 -26.05 -7.85 -11.53
N GLN A 214 -26.79 -6.77 -11.82
CA GLN A 214 -28.25 -6.78 -11.72
C GLN A 214 -28.87 -7.68 -12.79
N ALA A 215 -28.40 -7.62 -14.04
CA ALA A 215 -28.87 -8.49 -15.12
C ALA A 215 -28.59 -9.99 -14.83
N GLU A 216 -27.43 -10.30 -14.23
CA GLU A 216 -27.04 -11.67 -13.87
C GLU A 216 -27.90 -12.23 -12.72
N LYS A 217 -28.18 -11.44 -11.68
CA LYS A 217 -29.11 -11.83 -10.59
C LYS A 217 -30.54 -12.05 -11.07
N VAL A 218 -31.03 -11.22 -12.00
CA VAL A 218 -32.37 -11.38 -12.59
C VAL A 218 -32.43 -12.66 -13.45
N ARG A 219 -31.32 -13.02 -14.10
CA ARG A 219 -31.21 -14.25 -14.89
C ARG A 219 -31.15 -15.49 -13.99
N GLU A 220 -30.41 -15.43 -12.88
CA GLU A 220 -30.38 -16.49 -11.86
C GLU A 220 -31.76 -16.68 -11.19
N SER A 221 -32.48 -15.60 -10.88
CA SER A 221 -33.83 -15.70 -10.31
C SER A 221 -34.86 -16.26 -11.29
N HIS A 222 -34.70 -16.02 -12.59
CA HIS A 222 -35.56 -16.60 -13.63
C HIS A 222 -35.21 -18.07 -13.96
N SER A 223 -33.98 -18.52 -13.69
CA SER A 223 -33.57 -19.93 -13.87
C SER A 223 -33.98 -20.84 -12.72
N VAL A 224 -34.44 -20.30 -11.59
CA VAL A 224 -35.12 -21.11 -10.55
C VAL A 224 -36.56 -21.33 -11.03
N THR A 225 -36.74 -22.38 -11.85
CA THR A 225 -38.04 -22.79 -12.38
C THR A 225 -38.98 -23.27 -11.25
N PRO A 226 -40.32 -23.17 -11.43
CA PRO A 226 -41.33 -23.57 -10.44
C PRO A 226 -41.30 -25.05 -10.02
N GLU A 227 -40.47 -25.88 -10.67
CA GLU A 227 -40.39 -27.33 -10.44
C GLU A 227 -39.76 -27.70 -9.10
N SER A 228 -39.03 -26.79 -8.43
CA SER A 228 -38.48 -27.04 -7.08
C SER A 228 -39.51 -26.92 -5.95
N PHE A 229 -40.77 -26.60 -6.27
CA PHE A 229 -41.86 -26.44 -5.31
C PHE A 229 -42.89 -27.60 -5.30
N GLN A 230 -42.58 -28.74 -5.93
CA GLN A 230 -43.39 -29.94 -5.69
C GLN A 230 -43.13 -30.48 -4.27
N PHE A 231 -44.02 -30.12 -3.36
CA PHE A 231 -44.18 -30.79 -2.07
C PHE A 231 -44.48 -32.27 -2.31
N LYS A 232 -43.63 -33.15 -1.76
CA LYS A 232 -43.97 -34.57 -1.59
C LYS A 232 -45.15 -34.66 -0.62
N GLY A 233 -46.32 -35.01 -1.15
CA GLY A 233 -47.44 -35.57 -0.37
C GLY A 233 -47.14 -36.98 0.09
#